data_AF-A0A7I4AP80-F1
#
_entry.id   AF-A0A7I4AP80-F1
#
_cell.length_a   1.000
_cell.length_b   1.000
_cell.length_c   1.000
_cell.angle_alpha   90.00
_cell.angle_beta   90.00
_cell.angle_gamma   90.00
#
_symmetry.space_group_name_H-M   'P 1'
#
loop_
_entity.id
_entity.type
_entity.pdbx_description
1 polymer ?
#
loop_
_entity_poly.entity_id
_entity_poly.type
_entity_poly.pdbx_seq_one_letter_code
_entity_poly.pdbx_strand_id
1 'polypeptide(L)'
;MAICVAPFRSLSSPLLRSSAAAPPCTAKSVVFGCPSLRNLVKQQLTSRPMVSSSGGRMNCSAQVETEATASAPFLTDHAKLIDSVETFIFDCDGVIWKGDSLIEGVPETLDMLRSMGKRLVFVTNNSTKSRKQYGKKFESLGLSVSEEEIFASSFAAAAYLKSIKFPSDKKVYIIGEAGIQLELKQAGINYIGGPEDGDKRIDLAPGQLMEHDHDVGAVVVGFDRYLNYYKLQYATLCIRENPGCMFIATNCDAVTHLTDAQEWAGGGSMVGAIKGSTKKEPLVVGKPSTFMMDYLASE
;
A
#
# COMPACT_ATOMS: atom_id res chain seq x y z
N MET A 1 -17.66 -13.96 -5.65
CA MET A 1 -16.27 -13.56 -5.89
C MET A 1 -15.39 -14.06 -4.75
N ALA A 2 -14.64 -15.14 -4.98
CA ALA A 2 -13.63 -15.62 -4.03
C ALA A 2 -12.27 -15.05 -4.45
N ILE A 3 -11.58 -14.39 -3.51
CA ILE A 3 -10.33 -13.65 -3.74
C ILE A 3 -9.21 -14.47 -3.09
N CYS A 4 -8.14 -14.77 -3.83
CA CYS A 4 -6.96 -15.39 -3.28
C CYS A 4 -5.74 -14.48 -3.48
N VAL A 5 -4.97 -14.30 -2.41
CA VAL A 5 -3.64 -13.69 -2.41
C VAL A 5 -2.66 -14.82 -2.10
N ALA A 6 -1.85 -15.21 -3.08
CA ALA A 6 -0.91 -16.33 -2.93
C ALA A 6 0.53 -15.87 -3.23
N PRO A 7 1.52 -16.22 -2.38
CA PRO A 7 2.94 -16.13 -2.76
C PRO A 7 3.33 -17.34 -3.64
N PHE A 8 4.08 -17.10 -4.72
CA PHE A 8 4.49 -18.13 -5.69
C PHE A 8 5.70 -18.98 -5.26
N ARG A 9 5.68 -20.27 -5.61
CA ARG A 9 6.87 -21.12 -5.86
C ARG A 9 6.62 -22.07 -7.03
N SER A 10 7.70 -22.43 -7.72
CA SER A 10 7.71 -23.18 -8.99
C SER A 10 7.08 -24.57 -8.89
N LEU A 11 6.27 -24.89 -9.91
CA LEU A 11 5.65 -26.20 -10.10
C LEU A 11 6.57 -27.05 -10.98
N SER A 12 7.25 -28.03 -10.40
CA SER A 12 7.87 -29.12 -11.14
C SER A 12 7.25 -30.46 -10.75
N SER A 13 6.68 -31.14 -11.76
CA SER A 13 6.32 -32.58 -11.88
C SER A 13 4.81 -32.91 -11.86
N PRO A 14 4.31 -33.73 -12.82
CA PRO A 14 2.94 -34.23 -12.85
C PRO A 14 2.82 -35.61 -12.19
N LEU A 15 1.63 -35.95 -11.65
CA LEU A 15 0.92 -37.22 -11.91
C LEU A 15 -0.33 -37.43 -11.00
N LEU A 16 -1.36 -37.96 -11.67
CA LEU A 16 -2.41 -38.90 -11.22
C LEU A 16 -3.81 -38.40 -10.76
N ARG A 17 -4.78 -39.16 -11.28
CA ARG A 17 -6.25 -39.02 -11.32
C ARG A 17 -6.93 -39.50 -10.02
N SER A 18 -8.09 -38.93 -9.65
CA SER A 18 -9.44 -39.53 -9.86
C SER A 18 -10.52 -39.02 -8.87
N SER A 19 -11.70 -38.71 -9.42
CA SER A 19 -13.09 -38.99 -8.96
C SER A 19 -13.49 -38.86 -7.47
N ALA A 20 -14.40 -37.91 -7.15
CA ALA A 20 -15.77 -38.19 -6.66
C ALA A 20 -16.52 -36.90 -6.22
N ALA A 21 -17.86 -36.99 -6.16
CA ALA A 21 -18.88 -35.94 -6.18
C ALA A 21 -18.95 -34.95 -4.99
N ALA A 22 -19.56 -33.79 -5.24
CA ALA A 22 -19.67 -32.60 -4.38
C ALA A 22 -21.01 -32.49 -3.61
N PRO A 23 -21.02 -31.86 -2.41
CA PRO A 23 -22.20 -31.21 -1.82
C PRO A 23 -22.03 -29.66 -1.76
N PRO A 24 -23.10 -28.89 -1.48
CA PRO A 24 -23.25 -27.52 -1.94
C PRO A 24 -22.43 -26.49 -1.16
N CYS A 25 -21.94 -25.50 -1.89
CA CYS A 25 -21.01 -24.46 -1.44
C CYS A 25 -21.76 -23.27 -0.83
N THR A 26 -21.45 -22.92 0.41
CA THR A 26 -21.77 -21.61 1.00
C THR A 26 -20.54 -20.71 0.90
N ALA A 27 -20.71 -19.56 0.26
CA ALA A 27 -19.64 -18.61 -0.03
C ALA A 27 -19.02 -18.04 1.26
N LYS A 28 -17.69 -18.16 1.39
CA LYS A 28 -16.88 -17.38 2.32
C LYS A 28 -15.72 -16.78 1.54
N SER A 29 -15.70 -15.45 1.43
CA SER A 29 -14.55 -14.70 0.92
C SER A 29 -13.45 -14.73 1.98
N VAL A 30 -12.23 -15.14 1.63
CA VAL A 30 -11.09 -15.17 2.55
C VAL A 30 -9.96 -14.32 1.98
N VAL A 31 -9.68 -13.18 2.61
CA VAL A 31 -8.57 -12.29 2.28
C VAL A 31 -7.37 -12.69 3.14
N PHE A 32 -6.25 -13.06 2.53
CA PHE A 32 -5.00 -13.30 3.27
C PHE A 32 -3.93 -12.26 2.88
N GLY A 33 -3.38 -11.57 3.87
CA GLY A 33 -2.23 -10.69 3.70
C GLY A 33 -0.90 -11.45 3.81
N CYS A 34 0.14 -10.92 3.18
CA CYS A 34 1.49 -11.49 3.18
C CYS A 34 2.15 -11.38 4.58
N PRO A 35 2.79 -12.45 5.11
CA PRO A 35 3.62 -12.36 6.30
C PRO A 35 5.09 -12.13 5.91
N SER A 36 5.57 -10.89 5.98
CA SER A 36 7.01 -10.61 6.01
C SER A 36 7.48 -10.41 7.45
N LEU A 37 7.94 -11.48 8.10
CA LEU A 37 8.76 -11.42 9.31
C LEU A 37 9.49 -12.75 9.48
N ARG A 38 10.78 -12.78 9.14
CA ARG A 38 11.69 -13.87 9.57
C ARG A 38 12.89 -13.29 10.32
N ASN A 39 12.84 -13.49 11.64
CA ASN A 39 13.94 -13.81 12.55
C ASN A 39 15.18 -12.90 12.60
N LEU A 40 15.18 -11.96 13.53
CA LEU A 40 16.35 -11.52 14.31
C LEU A 40 15.82 -11.41 15.77
N VAL A 41 16.24 -12.24 16.73
CA VAL A 41 17.37 -11.97 17.63
C VAL A 41 17.77 -13.30 18.30
N LYS A 42 18.98 -13.78 18.01
CA LYS A 42 19.72 -14.72 18.88
C LYS A 42 21.20 -14.40 18.78
N GLN A 43 21.71 -13.65 19.76
CA GLN A 43 23.03 -13.77 20.41
C GLN A 43 23.29 -12.49 21.23
N GLN A 44 23.21 -12.61 22.56
CA GLN A 44 24.35 -12.73 23.47
C GLN A 44 25.10 -11.40 23.69
N LEU A 45 24.85 -10.76 24.84
CA LEU A 45 25.90 -10.10 25.60
C LEU A 45 25.73 -10.41 27.09
N THR A 46 26.79 -10.99 27.64
CA THR A 46 27.01 -11.41 29.02
C THR A 46 27.51 -10.23 29.89
N SER A 47 27.04 -10.16 31.15
CA SER A 47 27.73 -9.67 32.38
C SER A 47 28.35 -8.26 32.40
N ARG A 48 28.29 -7.35 33.41
CA ARG A 48 27.97 -7.34 34.87
C ARG A 48 27.97 -5.83 35.34
N PRO A 49 27.85 -5.40 36.63
CA PRO A 49 26.80 -4.46 37.09
C PRO A 49 27.25 -3.17 37.85
N MET A 50 26.24 -2.47 38.44
CA MET A 50 26.20 -1.38 39.47
C MET A 50 26.19 0.07 38.92
N VAL A 51 25.40 1.06 39.39
CA VAL A 51 24.97 1.48 40.76
C VAL A 51 23.59 2.19 40.73
N SER A 52 22.97 2.25 41.91
CA SER A 52 21.65 2.76 42.34
C SER A 52 21.26 4.22 42.07
N SER A 53 19.95 4.48 41.94
CA SER A 53 19.22 5.37 42.88
C SER A 53 17.69 5.31 42.67
N SER A 54 16.99 5.53 43.78
CA SER A 54 15.58 5.31 44.07
C SER A 54 14.62 6.37 43.53
N GLY A 55 13.43 5.94 43.09
CA GLY A 55 12.28 6.82 42.88
C GLY A 55 11.07 6.04 42.36
N GLY A 56 10.19 5.60 43.26
CA GLY A 56 9.01 4.82 42.91
C GLY A 56 7.96 5.64 42.17
N ARG A 57 7.41 5.07 41.09
CA ARG A 57 6.11 5.42 40.50
C ARG A 57 5.48 4.19 39.83
N MET A 58 4.16 4.09 39.99
CA MET A 58 3.25 3.00 39.64
C MET A 58 3.59 2.16 38.40
N ASN A 59 3.64 0.84 38.59
CA ASN A 59 3.58 -0.15 37.52
C ASN A 59 2.16 -0.19 36.94
N CYS A 60 2.01 0.22 35.68
CA CYS A 60 0.88 -0.15 34.85
C CYS A 60 1.44 -1.02 33.71
N SER A 61 1.66 -2.30 34.00
CA SER A 61 2.06 -3.28 32.99
C SER A 61 0.81 -3.73 32.23
N ALA A 62 0.45 -2.99 31.18
CA ALA A 62 -0.41 -3.53 30.14
C ALA A 62 0.40 -4.59 29.39
N GLN A 63 0.16 -5.86 29.70
CA GLN A 63 0.65 -6.97 28.92
C GLN A 63 0.00 -6.89 27.54
N VAL A 64 0.76 -6.42 26.56
CA VAL A 64 0.39 -6.60 25.16
C VAL A 64 0.68 -8.07 24.85
N GLU A 65 -0.36 -8.90 24.89
CA GLU A 65 -0.32 -10.23 24.30
C GLU A 65 -0.08 -10.06 22.81
N THR A 66 1.17 -10.23 22.39
CA THR A 66 1.51 -10.40 20.97
C THR A 66 0.96 -11.76 20.54
N GLU A 67 -0.25 -11.77 20.00
CA GLU A 67 -0.71 -12.88 19.17
C GLU A 67 0.27 -13.02 18.00
N ALA A 68 1.07 -14.08 18.04
CA ALA A 68 1.90 -14.48 16.92
C ALA A 68 0.98 -14.75 15.73
N THR A 69 1.06 -13.92 14.69
CA THR A 69 0.34 -14.13 13.43
C THR A 69 0.68 -15.51 12.90
N ALA A 70 -0.29 -16.42 12.95
CA ALA A 70 -0.14 -17.76 12.39
C ALA A 70 0.24 -17.64 10.90
N SER A 71 1.33 -18.29 10.51
CA SER A 71 1.70 -18.42 9.11
C SER A 71 0.54 -19.08 8.35
N ALA A 72 0.05 -18.46 7.28
CA ALA A 72 -0.97 -19.06 6.43
C ALA A 72 -0.55 -20.50 6.04
N PRO A 73 -1.44 -21.50 6.18
CA PRO A 73 -1.12 -22.88 5.84
C PRO A 73 -0.73 -22.97 4.36
N PHE A 74 0.27 -23.79 4.06
CA PHE A 74 0.67 -24.03 2.68
C PHE A 74 -0.49 -24.63 1.88
N LEU A 75 -0.61 -24.20 0.63
CA LEU A 75 -1.60 -24.72 -0.30
C LEU A 75 -1.28 -26.18 -0.62
N THR A 76 -2.14 -27.09 -0.17
CA THR A 76 -1.97 -28.54 -0.38
C THR A 76 -2.68 -29.05 -1.64
N ASP A 77 -3.70 -28.33 -2.10
CA ASP A 77 -4.47 -28.65 -3.30
C ASP A 77 -4.68 -27.37 -4.12
N HIS A 78 -3.74 -27.11 -5.03
CA HIS A 78 -3.79 -25.93 -5.88
C HIS A 78 -4.91 -25.99 -6.92
N ALA A 79 -5.25 -27.19 -7.42
CA ALA A 79 -6.28 -27.36 -8.43
C ALA A 79 -7.64 -26.95 -7.88
N LYS A 80 -7.98 -27.42 -6.67
CA LYS A 80 -9.21 -27.03 -5.99
C LYS A 80 -9.32 -25.54 -5.74
N LEU A 81 -8.22 -24.88 -5.35
CA LEU A 81 -8.22 -23.42 -5.18
C LEU A 81 -8.49 -22.72 -6.50
N ILE A 82 -7.76 -23.08 -7.55
CA ILE A 82 -7.90 -22.48 -8.88
C ILE A 82 -9.33 -22.66 -9.38
N ASP A 83 -9.92 -23.85 -9.24
CA ASP A 83 -11.29 -24.13 -9.66
C ASP A 83 -12.33 -23.37 -8.82
N SER A 84 -12.04 -23.12 -7.54
CA SER A 84 -12.98 -22.43 -6.63
C SER A 84 -13.08 -20.92 -6.81
N VAL A 85 -12.20 -20.31 -7.62
CA VAL A 85 -12.12 -18.86 -7.80
C VAL A 85 -12.17 -18.46 -9.28
N GLU A 86 -12.75 -17.31 -9.56
CA GLU A 86 -12.81 -16.73 -10.91
C GLU A 86 -11.70 -15.68 -11.13
N THR A 87 -11.27 -15.03 -10.05
CA THR A 87 -10.33 -13.91 -10.08
C THR A 87 -9.21 -14.12 -9.09
N PHE A 88 -7.97 -13.90 -9.53
CA PHE A 88 -6.79 -13.84 -8.69
C PHE A 88 -6.34 -12.40 -8.51
N ILE A 89 -6.02 -12.02 -7.28
CA ILE A 89 -5.54 -10.69 -6.95
C ILE A 89 -4.14 -10.82 -6.37
N PHE A 90 -3.15 -10.35 -7.13
CA PHE A 90 -1.74 -10.43 -6.79
C PHE A 90 -1.28 -9.14 -6.16
N ASP A 91 -0.51 -9.24 -5.07
CA ASP A 91 0.43 -8.18 -4.75
C ASP A 91 1.50 -8.09 -5.85
N CYS A 92 2.22 -6.98 -5.95
CA CYS A 92 3.28 -6.82 -6.92
C CYS A 92 4.67 -6.98 -6.29
N ASP A 93 5.03 -6.06 -5.39
CA ASP A 93 6.36 -6.04 -4.76
C ASP A 93 6.52 -7.24 -3.82
N GLY A 94 7.52 -8.09 -4.09
CA GLY A 94 7.75 -9.34 -3.36
C GLY A 94 6.91 -10.54 -3.81
N VAL A 95 6.01 -10.36 -4.79
CA VAL A 95 5.16 -11.44 -5.34
C VAL A 95 5.37 -11.62 -6.84
N ILE A 96 5.29 -10.53 -7.63
CA ILE A 96 5.59 -10.54 -9.07
C ILE A 96 7.08 -10.25 -9.30
N TRP A 97 7.65 -9.29 -8.57
CA TRP A 97 9.03 -8.86 -8.76
C TRP A 97 9.74 -8.54 -7.43
N LYS A 98 11.08 -8.49 -7.50
CA LYS A 98 11.95 -7.83 -6.52
C LYS A 98 12.79 -6.80 -7.27
N GLY A 99 12.59 -5.52 -6.94
CA GLY A 99 13.18 -4.43 -7.73
C GLY A 99 12.72 -4.49 -9.19
N ASP A 100 13.70 -4.69 -10.09
CA ASP A 100 13.50 -4.75 -11.55
C ASP A 100 13.65 -6.17 -12.12
N SER A 101 13.59 -7.20 -11.27
CA SER A 101 13.67 -8.61 -11.66
C SER A 101 12.39 -9.35 -11.30
N LEU A 102 11.88 -10.17 -12.22
CA LEU A 102 10.77 -11.07 -11.92
C LEU A 102 11.15 -12.14 -10.93
N ILE A 103 10.18 -12.56 -10.12
CA ILE A 103 10.30 -13.77 -9.31
C ILE A 103 10.12 -14.98 -10.23
N GLU A 104 10.93 -16.02 -9.98
CA GLU A 104 10.92 -17.26 -10.77
C GLU A 104 9.53 -17.92 -10.78
N GLY A 105 9.06 -18.34 -11.96
CA GLY A 105 7.76 -18.99 -12.16
C GLY A 105 6.58 -18.04 -12.35
N VAL A 106 6.78 -16.72 -12.23
CA VAL A 106 5.70 -15.74 -12.38
C VAL A 106 5.11 -15.74 -13.79
N PRO A 107 5.89 -15.60 -14.89
CA PRO A 107 5.33 -15.63 -16.24
C PRO A 107 4.51 -16.89 -16.52
N GLU A 108 5.08 -18.05 -16.22
CA GLU A 108 4.46 -19.36 -16.46
C GLU A 108 3.15 -19.49 -15.70
N THR A 109 3.10 -18.96 -14.47
CA THR A 109 1.88 -19.09 -13.67
C THR A 109 0.79 -18.11 -14.10
N LEU A 110 1.14 -16.87 -14.47
CA LEU A 110 0.15 -15.92 -14.99
C LEU A 110 -0.45 -16.44 -16.30
N ASP A 111 0.36 -17.01 -17.18
CA ASP A 111 -0.09 -17.61 -18.44
C ASP A 111 -0.96 -18.84 -18.20
N MET A 112 -0.57 -19.72 -17.27
CA MET A 112 -1.38 -20.87 -16.86
C MET A 112 -2.76 -20.42 -16.37
N LEU A 113 -2.83 -19.45 -15.46
CA LEU A 113 -4.11 -18.96 -14.93
C LEU A 113 -4.98 -18.33 -16.01
N ARG A 114 -4.39 -17.54 -16.92
CA ARG A 114 -5.11 -16.98 -18.07
C ARG A 114 -5.62 -18.06 -19.02
N SER A 115 -4.84 -19.11 -19.28
CA SER A 115 -5.26 -20.25 -20.12
C SER A 115 -6.44 -21.02 -19.52
N MET A 116 -6.59 -20.98 -18.19
CA MET A 116 -7.73 -21.52 -17.45
C MET A 116 -8.91 -20.54 -17.33
N GLY A 117 -8.88 -19.42 -18.06
CA GLY A 117 -9.94 -18.41 -18.09
C GLY A 117 -10.04 -17.58 -16.80
N LYS A 118 -8.99 -17.52 -15.97
CA LYS A 118 -9.00 -16.74 -14.73
C LYS A 118 -8.71 -15.27 -15.02
N ARG A 119 -9.47 -14.38 -14.39
CA ARG A 119 -9.18 -12.93 -14.39
C ARG A 119 -8.02 -12.66 -13.43
N LEU A 120 -7.06 -11.84 -13.85
CA LEU A 120 -5.94 -11.43 -13.00
C LEU A 120 -6.07 -9.95 -12.66
N VAL A 121 -5.72 -9.60 -11.43
CA VAL A 121 -5.67 -8.21 -10.96
C VAL A 121 -4.40 -8.03 -10.14
N PHE A 122 -3.72 -6.91 -10.31
CA PHE A 122 -2.44 -6.59 -9.67
C PHE A 122 -2.60 -5.37 -8.76
N VAL A 123 -2.45 -5.57 -7.44
CA VAL A 123 -2.69 -4.56 -6.41
C VAL A 123 -1.41 -4.22 -5.68
N THR A 124 -0.94 -2.97 -5.80
CA THR A 124 0.26 -2.48 -5.10
C THR A 124 -0.04 -1.27 -4.22
N ASN A 125 0.56 -1.25 -3.02
CA ASN A 125 0.54 -0.09 -2.14
C ASN A 125 1.55 0.99 -2.55
N ASN A 126 2.40 0.75 -3.55
CA ASN A 126 3.38 1.72 -3.99
C ASN A 126 2.72 2.81 -4.88
N SER A 127 2.70 4.03 -4.36
CA SER A 127 2.08 5.19 -5.01
C SER A 127 3.04 5.99 -5.90
N THR A 128 4.28 5.55 -6.08
CA THR A 128 5.30 6.32 -6.83
C THR A 128 5.03 6.39 -8.32
N LYS A 129 4.30 5.41 -8.85
CA LYS A 129 3.97 5.28 -10.27
C LYS A 129 2.45 5.28 -10.46
N SER A 130 2.01 5.80 -11.60
CA SER A 130 0.65 5.61 -12.12
C SER A 130 0.48 4.20 -12.68
N ARG A 131 -0.76 3.77 -12.88
CA ARG A 131 -1.12 2.51 -13.55
C ARG A 131 -0.50 2.43 -14.93
N LYS A 132 -0.52 3.52 -15.71
CA LYS A 132 0.17 3.61 -17.00
C LYS A 132 1.69 3.37 -16.89
N GLN A 133 2.33 3.90 -15.86
CA GLN A 133 3.76 3.66 -15.61
C GLN A 133 4.02 2.22 -15.13
N TYR A 134 3.12 1.62 -14.36
CA TYR A 134 3.19 0.21 -14.01
C TYR A 134 2.99 -0.70 -15.21
N GLY A 135 2.07 -0.37 -16.13
CA GLY A 135 1.89 -1.10 -17.39
C GLY A 135 3.20 -1.18 -18.17
N LYS A 136 3.92 -0.05 -18.29
CA LYS A 136 5.28 -0.03 -18.88
C LYS A 136 6.28 -0.89 -18.11
N LYS A 137 6.20 -0.94 -16.78
CA LYS A 137 7.07 -1.82 -15.96
C LYS A 137 6.77 -3.29 -16.27
N PHE A 138 5.51 -3.70 -16.26
CA PHE A 138 5.11 -5.06 -16.63
C PHE A 138 5.62 -5.41 -18.04
N GLU A 139 5.42 -4.52 -19.01
CA GLU A 139 5.90 -4.70 -20.39
C GLU A 139 7.42 -4.87 -20.45
N SER A 140 8.18 -4.05 -19.73
CA SER A 140 9.65 -4.16 -19.67
C SER A 140 10.15 -5.47 -19.06
N LEU A 141 9.32 -6.12 -18.25
CA LEU A 141 9.58 -7.43 -17.64
C LEU A 141 9.06 -8.59 -18.50
N GLY A 142 8.53 -8.31 -19.70
CA GLY A 142 8.00 -9.33 -20.61
C GLY A 142 6.59 -9.80 -20.27
N LEU A 143 5.86 -9.08 -19.41
CA LEU A 143 4.49 -9.42 -19.02
C LEU A 143 3.49 -8.50 -19.74
N SER A 144 2.53 -9.09 -20.45
CA SER A 144 1.42 -8.35 -21.07
C SER A 144 0.31 -8.11 -20.05
N VAL A 145 0.25 -6.92 -19.46
CA VAL A 145 -0.78 -6.53 -18.47
C VAL A 145 -1.42 -5.22 -18.91
N SER A 146 -2.75 -5.21 -18.98
CA SER A 146 -3.54 -4.02 -19.31
C SER A 146 -3.63 -3.05 -18.12
N GLU A 147 -3.88 -1.76 -18.38
CA GLU A 147 -3.96 -0.74 -17.34
C GLU A 147 -5.12 -1.02 -16.36
N GLU A 148 -6.20 -1.62 -16.87
CA GLU A 148 -7.41 -2.01 -16.15
C GLU A 148 -7.19 -3.18 -15.20
N GLU A 149 -6.14 -3.98 -15.40
CA GLU A 149 -5.74 -5.04 -14.47
C GLU A 149 -4.93 -4.50 -13.28
N ILE A 150 -4.53 -3.21 -13.28
CA ILE A 150 -3.61 -2.64 -12.29
C ILE A 150 -4.34 -1.71 -11.32
N PHE A 151 -4.20 -1.99 -10.03
CA PHE A 151 -4.76 -1.24 -8.92
C PHE A 151 -3.64 -0.76 -8.00
N ALA A 152 -3.05 0.38 -8.38
CA ALA A 152 -2.06 1.05 -7.56
C ALA A 152 -2.73 1.97 -6.52
N SER A 153 -2.11 2.12 -5.35
CA SER A 153 -2.59 3.06 -4.33
C SER A 153 -2.58 4.53 -4.79
N SER A 154 -1.77 4.88 -5.79
CA SER A 154 -1.81 6.17 -6.49
C SER A 154 -3.15 6.40 -7.20
N PHE A 155 -3.68 5.35 -7.85
CA PHE A 155 -5.01 5.36 -8.47
C PHE A 155 -6.12 5.36 -7.42
N ALA A 156 -5.97 4.60 -6.34
CA ALA A 156 -6.99 4.47 -5.30
C ALA A 156 -7.41 5.83 -4.71
N ALA A 157 -6.46 6.76 -4.53
CA ALA A 157 -6.76 8.10 -4.04
C ALA A 157 -7.63 8.90 -5.03
N ALA A 158 -7.30 8.86 -6.32
CA ALA A 158 -8.07 9.52 -7.36
C ALA A 158 -9.46 8.89 -7.54
N ALA A 159 -9.54 7.55 -7.53
CA ALA A 159 -10.79 6.80 -7.61
C ALA A 159 -11.72 7.11 -6.42
N TYR A 160 -11.17 7.19 -5.22
CA TYR A 160 -11.93 7.56 -4.01
C TYR A 160 -12.48 8.98 -4.10
N LEU A 161 -11.65 9.95 -4.47
CA LEU A 161 -12.11 11.34 -4.64
C LEU A 161 -13.20 11.46 -5.71
N LYS A 162 -13.09 10.69 -6.80
CA LYS A 162 -14.11 10.63 -7.84
C LYS A 162 -15.42 10.01 -7.33
N SER A 163 -15.35 8.95 -6.54
CA SER A 163 -16.54 8.25 -6.02
C SER A 163 -17.37 9.12 -5.08
N ILE A 164 -16.71 9.99 -4.30
CA ILE A 164 -17.39 10.96 -3.42
C ILE A 164 -17.77 12.27 -4.12
N LYS A 165 -17.55 12.37 -5.45
CA LYS A 165 -17.79 13.58 -6.25
C LYS A 165 -17.04 14.80 -5.70
N PHE A 166 -15.72 14.65 -5.49
CA PHE A 166 -14.87 15.73 -5.00
C PHE A 166 -15.11 17.03 -5.81
N PRO A 167 -15.34 18.19 -5.14
CA PRO A 167 -15.73 19.41 -5.83
C PRO A 167 -14.70 19.87 -6.86
N SER A 168 -15.15 20.22 -8.06
CA SER A 168 -14.28 20.60 -9.19
C SER A 168 -13.54 21.94 -8.98
N ASP A 169 -14.08 22.80 -8.12
CA ASP A 169 -13.47 24.07 -7.70
C ASP A 169 -12.39 23.87 -6.63
N LYS A 170 -12.29 22.68 -6.03
CA LYS A 170 -11.28 22.35 -5.02
C LYS A 170 -10.05 21.66 -5.61
N LYS A 171 -8.97 21.72 -4.85
CA LYS A 171 -7.65 21.16 -5.19
C LYS A 171 -7.23 20.10 -4.18
N VAL A 172 -6.37 19.20 -4.63
CA VAL A 172 -5.66 18.24 -3.80
C VAL A 172 -4.22 18.73 -3.58
N TYR A 173 -3.77 18.85 -2.33
CA TYR A 173 -2.35 19.00 -2.03
C TYR A 173 -1.69 17.63 -1.88
N ILE A 174 -0.60 17.40 -2.60
CA ILE A 174 0.07 16.10 -2.65
C ILE A 174 1.36 16.13 -1.85
N ILE A 175 1.48 15.21 -0.90
CA ILE A 175 2.76 14.73 -0.39
C ILE A 175 2.99 13.35 -0.99
N GLY A 176 3.90 13.25 -1.95
CA GLY A 176 4.08 12.04 -2.75
C GLY A 176 4.72 12.30 -4.09
N GLU A 177 4.99 11.23 -4.82
CA GLU A 177 5.64 11.28 -6.13
C GLU A 177 4.65 11.38 -7.31
N ALA A 178 5.22 11.46 -8.52
CA ALA A 178 4.51 11.73 -9.77
C ALA A 178 3.35 10.76 -10.08
N GLY A 179 3.39 9.52 -9.57
CA GLY A 179 2.31 8.57 -9.75
C GLY A 179 0.94 9.10 -9.30
N ILE A 180 0.88 9.77 -8.15
CA ILE A 180 -0.36 10.36 -7.62
C ILE A 180 -0.82 11.53 -8.50
N GLN A 181 0.10 12.39 -8.91
CA GLN A 181 -0.20 13.54 -9.79
C GLN A 181 -0.82 13.10 -11.12
N LEU A 182 -0.25 12.05 -11.73
CA LEU A 182 -0.70 11.53 -13.01
C LEU A 182 -2.10 10.90 -12.93
N GLU A 183 -2.39 10.15 -11.86
CA GLU A 183 -3.72 9.57 -11.65
C GLU A 183 -4.79 10.63 -11.36
N LEU A 184 -4.47 11.65 -10.53
CA LEU A 184 -5.37 12.78 -10.30
C LEU A 184 -5.64 13.57 -11.59
N LYS A 185 -4.61 13.80 -12.40
CA LYS A 185 -4.76 14.44 -13.72
C LYS A 185 -5.67 13.64 -14.65
N GLN A 186 -5.48 12.32 -14.71
CA GLN A 186 -6.31 11.43 -15.53
C GLN A 186 -7.76 11.40 -15.05
N ALA A 187 -7.99 11.55 -13.74
CA ALA A 187 -9.32 11.68 -13.16
C ALA A 187 -9.96 13.07 -13.33
N GLY A 188 -9.23 14.06 -13.88
CA GLY A 188 -9.70 15.44 -14.02
C GLY A 188 -9.76 16.21 -12.71
N ILE A 189 -8.98 15.81 -11.70
CA ILE A 189 -8.95 16.44 -10.38
C ILE A 189 -7.78 17.43 -10.32
N ASN A 190 -8.08 18.67 -9.93
CA ASN A 190 -7.05 19.70 -9.75
C ASN A 190 -6.13 19.37 -8.57
N TYR A 191 -4.84 19.60 -8.74
CA TYR A 191 -3.86 19.33 -7.68
C TYR A 191 -2.72 20.36 -7.67
N ILE A 192 -2.04 20.43 -6.54
CA ILE A 192 -0.80 21.18 -6.29
C ILE A 192 0.14 20.35 -5.40
N GLY A 193 1.39 20.78 -5.27
CA GLY A 193 2.42 20.02 -4.55
C GLY A 193 2.95 18.83 -5.36
N GLY A 194 3.52 17.85 -4.67
CA GLY A 194 4.27 16.74 -5.28
C GLY A 194 5.79 16.98 -5.31
N PRO A 195 6.55 16.32 -6.21
CA PRO A 195 8.01 16.44 -6.28
C PRO A 195 8.53 17.87 -6.43
N GLU A 196 7.78 18.75 -7.07
CA GLU A 196 8.13 20.15 -7.37
C GLU A 196 8.32 20.99 -6.09
N ASP A 197 7.70 20.57 -4.98
CA ASP A 197 7.86 21.23 -3.68
C ASP A 197 9.11 20.73 -2.92
N GLY A 198 9.89 19.78 -3.47
CA GLY A 198 11.00 19.10 -2.79
C GLY A 198 12.14 20.00 -2.31
N ASP A 199 12.39 21.09 -3.03
CA ASP A 199 13.44 22.07 -2.68
C ASP A 199 12.92 23.31 -1.96
N LYS A 200 11.60 23.42 -1.77
CA LYS A 200 11.01 24.55 -1.05
C LYS A 200 11.42 24.53 0.42
N ARG A 201 11.56 25.72 0.98
CA ARG A 201 11.91 25.96 2.39
C ARG A 201 10.96 27.01 2.95
N ILE A 202 10.83 27.00 4.27
CA ILE A 202 10.06 28.00 5.02
C ILE A 202 11.05 28.94 5.66
N ASP A 203 10.77 30.22 5.58
CA ASP A 203 11.48 31.23 6.35
C ASP A 203 10.80 31.37 7.73
N LEU A 204 11.63 31.37 8.77
CA LEU A 204 11.22 31.23 10.17
C LEU A 204 11.61 32.49 10.93
N ALA A 205 10.99 33.62 10.58
CA ALA A 205 11.13 34.88 11.30
C ALA A 205 9.93 35.12 12.25
N PRO A 206 10.11 35.86 13.37
CA PRO A 206 9.00 36.24 14.23
C PRO A 206 7.90 36.98 13.46
N GLY A 207 6.65 36.53 13.59
CA GLY A 207 5.48 37.11 12.92
C GLY A 207 5.26 36.63 11.49
N GLN A 208 6.15 35.81 10.94
CA GLN A 208 5.97 35.25 9.60
C GLN A 208 4.93 34.13 9.62
N LEU A 209 3.98 34.23 8.69
CA LEU A 209 2.99 33.19 8.42
C LEU A 209 3.35 32.52 7.09
N MET A 210 3.16 31.21 7.05
CA MET A 210 3.20 30.48 5.79
C MET A 210 1.81 30.52 5.17
N GLU A 211 1.70 31.10 3.97
CA GLU A 211 0.46 31.05 3.20
C GLU A 211 0.23 29.66 2.62
N HIS A 212 -1.03 29.23 2.63
CA HIS A 212 -1.51 28.03 1.94
C HIS A 212 -2.79 28.34 1.16
N ASP A 213 -3.09 27.50 0.18
CA ASP A 213 -4.24 27.70 -0.69
C ASP A 213 -5.52 27.21 0.01
N HIS A 214 -6.47 28.12 0.21
CA HIS A 214 -7.76 27.85 0.87
C HIS A 214 -8.73 27.02 0.01
N ASP A 215 -8.43 26.80 -1.27
CA ASP A 215 -9.16 25.89 -2.14
C ASP A 215 -8.66 24.45 -2.07
N VAL A 216 -7.64 24.16 -1.24
CA VAL A 216 -7.28 22.77 -0.94
C VAL A 216 -8.37 22.13 -0.09
N GLY A 217 -9.10 21.20 -0.71
CA GLY A 217 -10.16 20.40 -0.08
C GLY A 217 -9.70 19.01 0.36
N ALA A 218 -8.52 18.57 -0.05
CA ALA A 218 -7.93 17.31 0.39
C ALA A 218 -6.40 17.37 0.38
N VAL A 219 -5.79 16.69 1.35
CA VAL A 219 -4.37 16.36 1.34
C VAL A 219 -4.22 14.86 1.13
N VAL A 220 -3.52 14.46 0.08
CA VAL A 220 -3.16 13.06 -0.19
C VAL A 220 -1.71 12.84 0.18
N VAL A 221 -1.45 11.89 1.06
CA VAL A 221 -0.12 11.53 1.57
C VAL A 221 0.23 10.12 1.12
N GLY A 222 1.30 9.99 0.35
CA GLY A 222 1.91 8.73 0.00
C GLY A 222 3.40 8.73 0.28
N PHE A 223 4.12 7.78 -0.31
CA PHE A 223 5.57 7.73 -0.20
C PHE A 223 6.20 8.89 -1.01
N ASP A 224 7.07 9.66 -0.36
CA ASP A 224 7.71 10.87 -0.92
C ASP A 224 9.19 10.94 -0.52
N ARG A 225 10.10 10.67 -1.47
CA ARG A 225 11.55 10.83 -1.24
C ARG A 225 11.99 12.30 -1.15
N TYR A 226 11.14 13.22 -1.56
CA TYR A 226 11.36 14.66 -1.54
C TYR A 226 10.57 15.32 -0.41
N LEU A 227 10.22 14.57 0.64
CA LEU A 227 9.58 15.13 1.81
C LEU A 227 10.52 16.15 2.47
N ASN A 228 9.97 17.31 2.82
CA ASN A 228 10.67 18.34 3.57
C ASN A 228 9.71 19.02 4.55
N TYR A 229 10.26 19.92 5.38
CA TYR A 229 9.47 20.65 6.36
C TYR A 229 8.40 21.57 5.72
N TYR A 230 8.67 22.11 4.53
CA TYR A 230 7.70 22.93 3.79
C TYR A 230 6.41 22.15 3.50
N LYS A 231 6.54 20.95 2.93
CA LYS A 231 5.40 20.06 2.63
C LYS A 231 4.62 19.68 3.88
N LEU A 232 5.32 19.33 4.96
CA LEU A 232 4.70 18.98 6.23
C LEU A 232 3.85 20.12 6.78
N GLN A 233 4.39 21.34 6.80
CA GLN A 233 3.66 22.51 7.31
C GLN A 233 2.51 22.88 6.37
N TYR A 234 2.70 22.88 5.05
CA TYR A 234 1.64 23.19 4.07
C TYR A 234 0.44 22.27 4.26
N ALA A 235 0.68 20.95 4.31
CA ALA A 235 -0.36 19.96 4.55
C ALA A 235 -1.02 20.13 5.92
N THR A 236 -0.23 20.44 6.96
CA THR A 236 -0.75 20.69 8.31
C THR A 236 -1.72 21.86 8.33
N LEU A 237 -1.37 22.97 7.68
CA LEU A 237 -2.23 24.15 7.57
C LEU A 237 -3.50 23.83 6.79
N CYS A 238 -3.39 23.19 5.63
CA CYS A 238 -4.55 22.77 4.85
C CYS A 238 -5.53 21.94 5.69
N ILE A 239 -5.04 20.91 6.39
CA ILE A 239 -5.88 20.00 7.18
C ILE A 239 -6.50 20.69 8.40
N ARG A 240 -5.82 21.67 9.00
CA ARG A 240 -6.27 22.33 10.24
C ARG A 240 -7.16 23.53 9.98
N GLU A 241 -6.90 24.28 8.92
CA GLU A 241 -7.47 25.61 8.70
C GLU A 241 -8.50 25.64 7.57
N ASN A 242 -8.38 24.78 6.55
CA ASN A 242 -9.38 24.73 5.48
C ASN A 242 -10.60 23.89 5.93
N PRO A 243 -11.83 24.46 5.95
CA PRO A 243 -13.02 23.74 6.37
C PRO A 243 -13.28 22.50 5.53
N GLY A 244 -13.45 21.35 6.20
CA GLY A 244 -13.74 20.08 5.52
C GLY A 244 -12.56 19.47 4.77
N CYS A 245 -11.34 20.02 4.87
CA CYS A 245 -10.18 19.46 4.19
C CYS A 245 -9.92 18.02 4.63
N MET A 246 -9.96 17.09 3.67
CA MET A 246 -9.73 15.67 3.92
C MET A 246 -8.26 15.38 4.14
N PHE A 247 -7.96 14.37 4.96
CA PHE A 247 -6.63 13.79 5.08
C PHE A 247 -6.70 12.35 4.58
N ILE A 248 -6.06 12.07 3.45
CA ILE A 248 -6.09 10.78 2.76
C ILE A 248 -4.67 10.21 2.72
N ALA A 249 -4.52 8.93 3.06
CA ALA A 249 -3.26 8.21 2.94
C ALA A 249 -3.37 7.13 1.85
N THR A 250 -2.40 7.07 0.94
CA THR A 250 -2.36 6.02 -0.10
C THR A 250 -2.11 4.65 0.54
N ASN A 251 -1.28 4.58 1.58
CA ASN A 251 -1.06 3.42 2.45
C ASN A 251 -0.43 3.88 3.76
N CYS A 252 -0.31 2.99 4.74
CA CYS A 252 0.35 3.25 6.02
C CYS A 252 1.53 2.29 6.27
N ASP A 253 2.15 1.78 5.21
CA ASP A 253 3.23 0.80 5.33
C ASP A 253 4.43 1.44 6.04
N ALA A 254 4.87 0.86 7.16
CA ALA A 254 5.93 1.43 7.99
C ALA A 254 7.28 1.42 7.28
N VAL A 255 7.52 0.40 6.46
CA VAL A 255 8.75 0.20 5.70
C VAL A 255 8.46 -0.05 4.22
N THR A 256 9.47 0.16 3.39
CA THR A 256 9.48 -0.15 1.96
C THR A 256 10.84 -0.72 1.56
N HIS A 257 10.89 -1.42 0.43
CA HIS A 257 12.09 -2.06 -0.11
C HIS A 257 12.54 -1.35 -1.39
N LEU A 258 13.30 -0.26 -1.23
CA LEU A 258 13.87 0.48 -2.36
C LEU A 258 15.13 -0.18 -2.93
N THR A 259 15.81 -0.97 -2.11
CA THR A 259 16.99 -1.76 -2.47
C THR A 259 16.88 -3.12 -1.79
N ASP A 260 17.63 -4.10 -2.31
CA ASP A 260 17.62 -5.46 -1.76
C ASP A 260 18.40 -5.61 -0.44
N ALA A 261 19.09 -4.54 -0.02
CA ALA A 261 20.04 -4.58 1.10
C ALA A 261 19.41 -4.26 2.46
N GLN A 262 18.37 -3.44 2.51
CA GLN A 262 17.73 -3.03 3.77
C GLN A 262 16.30 -2.53 3.58
N GLU A 263 15.58 -2.45 4.69
CA GLU A 263 14.32 -1.72 4.79
C GLU A 263 14.57 -0.21 4.88
N TRP A 264 13.66 0.54 4.27
CA TRP A 264 13.65 2.00 4.28
C TRP A 264 12.32 2.48 4.83
N ALA A 265 12.27 3.71 5.36
CA ALA A 265 11.03 4.29 5.84
C ALA A 265 9.95 4.31 4.73
N GLY A 266 8.79 3.71 4.99
CA GLY A 266 7.67 3.63 4.06
C GLY A 266 6.72 4.81 4.16
N GLY A 267 5.63 4.79 3.37
CA GLY A 267 4.61 5.84 3.34
C GLY A 267 4.00 6.14 4.71
N GLY A 268 3.90 5.13 5.59
CA GLY A 268 3.45 5.27 6.96
C GLY A 268 4.28 6.26 7.80
N SER A 269 5.57 6.44 7.48
CA SER A 269 6.41 7.43 8.16
C SER A 269 6.01 8.87 7.84
N MET A 270 5.70 9.16 6.56
CA MET A 270 5.20 10.46 6.11
C MET A 270 3.79 10.74 6.67
N VAL A 271 2.92 9.73 6.64
CA VAL A 271 1.59 9.79 7.26
C VAL A 271 1.69 10.07 8.75
N GLY A 272 2.62 9.39 9.45
CA GLY A 272 2.88 9.59 10.87
C GLY A 272 3.28 11.03 11.23
N ALA A 273 4.08 11.69 10.38
CA ALA A 273 4.45 13.10 10.57
C ALA A 273 3.22 14.02 10.52
N ILE A 274 2.33 13.82 9.53
CA ILE A 274 1.09 14.60 9.40
C ILE A 274 0.10 14.31 10.53
N LYS A 275 -0.05 13.04 10.94
CA LYS A 275 -0.82 12.69 12.14
C LYS A 275 -0.29 13.42 13.38
N GLY A 276 1.03 13.48 13.52
CA GLY A 276 1.71 14.13 14.65
C GLY A 276 1.40 15.61 14.77
N SER A 277 1.39 16.35 13.65
CA SER A 277 1.16 17.80 13.60
C SER A 277 -0.33 18.19 13.59
N THR A 278 -1.18 17.36 12.99
CA THR A 278 -2.62 17.65 12.86
C THR A 278 -3.47 17.03 13.98
N LYS A 279 -2.98 15.96 14.63
CA LYS A 279 -3.75 15.10 15.55
C LYS A 279 -5.01 14.49 14.92
N LYS A 280 -5.05 14.38 13.59
CA LYS A 280 -6.12 13.72 12.83
C LYS A 280 -5.63 12.40 12.25
N GLU A 281 -6.54 11.45 12.14
CA GLU A 281 -6.30 10.18 11.44
C GLU A 281 -6.62 10.32 9.95
N PRO A 282 -5.85 9.68 9.05
CA PRO A 282 -6.15 9.68 7.63
C PRO A 282 -7.26 8.68 7.30
N LEU A 283 -7.95 8.93 6.19
CA LEU A 283 -8.65 7.91 5.45
C LEU A 283 -7.65 7.13 4.59
N VAL A 284 -7.51 5.83 4.82
CA VAL A 284 -6.56 4.98 4.09
C VAL A 284 -7.26 4.34 2.89
N VAL A 285 -6.75 4.57 1.68
CA VAL A 285 -7.34 4.02 0.44
C VAL A 285 -6.64 2.76 -0.08
N GLY A 286 -5.37 2.55 0.27
CA GLY A 286 -4.62 1.33 -0.07
C GLY A 286 -4.85 0.19 0.92
N LYS A 287 -4.20 -0.95 0.67
CA LYS A 287 -4.25 -2.13 1.56
C LYS A 287 -3.82 -1.73 2.99
N PRO A 288 -4.47 -2.22 4.05
CA PRO A 288 -5.50 -3.27 4.08
C PRO A 288 -6.95 -2.77 3.87
N SER A 289 -7.17 -1.52 3.46
CA SER A 289 -8.52 -1.03 3.11
C SER A 289 -9.14 -1.90 2.03
N THR A 290 -10.44 -2.23 2.18
CA THR A 290 -11.18 -2.99 1.17
C THR A 290 -11.59 -2.12 -0.01
N PHE A 291 -11.39 -0.80 0.04
CA PHE A 291 -11.85 0.13 -0.99
C PHE A 291 -11.50 -0.31 -2.42
N MET A 292 -10.25 -0.71 -2.68
CA MET A 292 -9.84 -1.19 -4.01
C MET A 292 -10.55 -2.49 -4.42
N MET A 293 -10.83 -3.38 -3.46
CA MET A 293 -11.55 -4.64 -3.70
C MET A 293 -13.04 -4.38 -3.93
N ASP A 294 -13.63 -3.48 -3.16
CA ASP A 294 -15.04 -3.09 -3.28
C ASP A 294 -15.27 -2.38 -4.62
N TYR A 295 -14.34 -1.50 -5.02
CA TYR A 295 -14.33 -0.86 -6.34
C TYR A 295 -14.27 -1.90 -7.47
N LEU A 296 -13.39 -2.90 -7.34
CA LEU A 296 -13.27 -4.01 -8.28
C LEU A 296 -14.53 -4.87 -8.39
N ALA A 297 -15.26 -5.04 -7.29
CA ALA A 297 -16.48 -5.85 -7.24
C ALA A 297 -17.74 -5.11 -7.73
N SER A 298 -17.69 -3.78 -7.82
CA SER A 298 -18.80 -2.94 -8.27
C SER A 298 -18.84 -2.67 -9.79
N GLU A 299 -17.79 -3.09 -10.51
CA GLU A 299 -17.67 -3.04 -11.98
C GLU A 299 -18.00 -4.41 -12.60
#